data_AF-A0A7C3H2Y7-F1
#
_entry.id   AF-A0A7C3H2Y7-F1
#
_cell.length_a   1.000
_cell.length_b   1.000
_cell.length_c   1.000
_cell.angle_alpha   90.00
_cell.angle_beta   90.00
_cell.angle_gamma   90.00
#
_symmetry.space_group_name_H-M   'P 1'
#
loop_
_entity.id
_entity.type
_entity.pdbx_description
1 polymer ?
#
loop_
_entity_poly.entity_id
_entity_poly.type
_entity_poly.pdbx_seq_one_letter_code
_entity_poly.pdbx_strand_id
1 'polypeptide(L)'
;MTRWERLWLAFEKFAIFFSFLVTFTLVMVPLLIGFAAWLNRDQIISLKEGLLCDTVTGLNDVLADFESAVITRTVYVSDTIPVVFDLPLEQTTVTQLAGPVPLNRPANFVLPAGGGRINGSVSLELPPGLNLPIHLNLVVPVSQTVPVNLAVPVAIPLKETELGKVIYGLQDLVAPLHLQEVEEFLGCNAP
;
A
#
# COMPACT_ATOMS: atom_id res chain seq x y z
N MET A 1 -11.96 85.51 -56.81
CA MET A 1 -12.18 84.52 -55.73
C MET A 1 -10.85 84.21 -55.09
N THR A 2 -10.65 84.77 -53.90
CA THR A 2 -9.37 84.85 -53.20
C THR A 2 -8.88 83.44 -52.87
N ARG A 3 -7.56 83.21 -52.90
CA ARG A 3 -6.97 81.90 -52.56
C ARG A 3 -7.34 81.44 -51.15
N TRP A 4 -7.69 82.38 -50.27
CA TRP A 4 -8.01 82.15 -48.87
C TRP A 4 -9.35 81.43 -48.65
N GLU A 5 -10.39 81.79 -49.41
CA GLU A 5 -11.71 81.13 -49.33
C GLU A 5 -11.62 79.66 -49.78
N ARG A 6 -10.78 79.36 -50.78
CA ARG A 6 -10.53 78.00 -51.26
C ARG A 6 -9.80 77.13 -50.23
N LEU A 7 -8.88 77.71 -49.47
CA LEU A 7 -8.18 76.99 -48.40
C LEU A 7 -9.09 76.74 -47.20
N TRP A 8 -9.97 77.68 -46.88
CA TRP A 8 -10.97 77.50 -45.81
C TRP A 8 -12.00 76.42 -46.14
N LEU A 9 -12.55 76.45 -47.36
CA LEU A 9 -13.46 75.40 -47.85
C LEU A 9 -12.78 74.03 -47.97
N ALA A 10 -11.48 73.98 -48.28
CA ALA A 10 -10.72 72.73 -48.30
C ALA A 10 -10.48 72.17 -46.89
N PHE A 11 -10.24 73.04 -45.91
CA PHE A 11 -10.09 72.64 -44.50
C PHE A 11 -11.39 72.10 -43.91
N GLU A 12 -12.53 72.74 -44.19
CA GLU A 12 -13.85 72.27 -43.74
C GLU A 12 -14.17 70.88 -44.32
N LYS A 13 -13.89 70.67 -45.62
CA LYS A 13 -14.02 69.36 -46.26
C LYS A 13 -13.06 68.32 -45.68
N PHE A 14 -11.83 68.70 -45.34
CA PHE A 14 -10.85 67.81 -44.72
C PHE A 14 -11.29 67.38 -43.31
N ALA A 15 -11.82 68.30 -42.49
CA ALA A 15 -12.31 67.99 -41.15
C ALA A 15 -13.51 67.02 -41.19
N ILE A 16 -14.45 67.20 -42.12
CA ILE A 16 -15.59 66.29 -42.32
C ILE A 16 -15.10 64.91 -42.77
N PHE A 17 -14.18 64.85 -43.73
CA PHE A 17 -13.63 63.58 -44.22
C PHE A 17 -12.86 62.83 -43.13
N PHE A 18 -12.07 63.54 -42.32
CA PHE A 18 -11.32 62.95 -41.22
C PHE A 18 -12.24 62.39 -40.13
N SER A 19 -13.28 63.13 -39.73
CA SER A 19 -14.26 62.64 -38.75
C SER A 19 -15.02 61.42 -39.26
N PHE A 20 -15.36 61.39 -40.55
CA PHE A 20 -16.02 60.26 -41.18
C PHE A 20 -15.10 59.03 -41.23
N LEU A 21 -13.83 59.21 -41.57
CA LEU A 21 -12.83 58.13 -41.60
C LEU A 21 -12.61 57.51 -40.22
N VAL A 22 -12.42 58.32 -39.18
CA VAL A 22 -12.21 57.82 -37.81
C VAL A 22 -13.43 57.04 -37.33
N THR A 23 -14.63 57.59 -37.51
CA THR A 23 -15.88 56.92 -37.11
C THR A 23 -16.11 55.64 -37.91
N PHE A 24 -15.87 55.68 -39.22
CA PHE A 24 -15.98 54.50 -40.09
C PHE A 24 -15.03 53.40 -39.66
N THR A 25 -13.79 53.73 -39.32
CA THR A 25 -12.79 52.74 -38.87
C THR A 25 -13.16 52.16 -37.50
N LEU A 26 -13.61 53.01 -36.57
CA LEU A 26 -14.00 52.61 -35.22
C LEU A 26 -15.25 51.71 -35.19
N VAL A 27 -16.13 51.84 -36.19
CA VAL A 27 -17.29 50.95 -36.37
C VAL A 27 -16.94 49.71 -37.20
N MET A 28 -16.20 49.86 -38.29
CA MET A 28 -15.86 48.74 -39.19
C MET A 28 -14.93 47.73 -38.55
N VAL A 29 -13.95 48.13 -37.75
CA VAL A 29 -13.01 47.20 -37.10
C VAL A 29 -13.72 46.19 -36.18
N PRO A 30 -14.52 46.61 -35.17
CA PRO A 30 -15.23 45.66 -34.33
C PRO A 30 -16.30 44.88 -35.11
N LEU A 31 -16.90 45.46 -36.15
CA LEU A 31 -17.87 44.75 -37.00
C LEU A 31 -17.19 43.66 -37.84
N LEU A 32 -15.99 43.92 -38.38
CA LEU A 32 -15.18 42.92 -39.08
C LEU A 32 -14.68 41.82 -38.14
N ILE A 33 -14.26 42.16 -36.92
CA ILE A 33 -13.86 41.17 -35.91
C ILE A 33 -15.07 40.32 -35.48
N GLY A 34 -16.22 40.95 -35.21
CA GLY A 34 -17.46 40.27 -34.87
C GLY A 34 -17.95 39.38 -36.01
N PHE A 35 -17.85 39.82 -37.26
CA PHE A 35 -18.21 39.06 -38.44
C PHE A 35 -17.26 37.89 -38.71
N ALA A 36 -15.94 38.10 -38.55
CA ALA A 36 -14.94 37.03 -38.65
C ALA A 36 -15.10 35.99 -37.52
N ALA A 37 -15.40 36.43 -36.30
CA ALA A 37 -15.73 35.56 -35.18
C ALA A 37 -17.06 34.81 -35.41
N TRP A 38 -18.03 35.42 -36.10
CA TRP A 38 -19.30 34.79 -36.47
C TRP A 38 -19.13 33.72 -37.56
N LEU A 39 -18.28 33.97 -38.56
CA LEU A 39 -17.95 33.00 -39.61
C LEU A 39 -17.15 31.80 -39.09
N ASN A 40 -16.26 32.02 -38.12
CA ASN A 40 -15.41 30.98 -37.54
C ASN A 40 -15.91 30.47 -36.18
N ARG A 41 -17.22 30.59 -35.91
CA ARG A 41 -17.87 30.17 -34.66
C ARG A 41 -17.48 28.75 -34.27
N ASP A 42 -17.57 27.82 -35.20
CA ASP A 42 -17.37 26.40 -34.92
C ASP A 42 -15.93 26.07 -34.48
N GLN A 43 -14.93 26.78 -35.03
CA GLN A 43 -13.52 26.58 -34.66
C GLN A 43 -13.16 27.25 -33.33
N ILE A 44 -13.80 28.38 -33.01
CA ILE A 44 -13.57 29.08 -31.74
C ILE A 44 -14.25 28.33 -30.59
N ILE A 45 -15.38 27.69 -30.86
CA ILE A 45 -16.11 26.84 -29.90
C ILE A 45 -15.35 25.52 -29.69
N SER A 46 -14.82 24.89 -30.74
CA SER A 46 -14.07 23.62 -30.60
C SER A 46 -12.75 23.76 -29.82
N LEU A 47 -12.10 24.93 -29.82
CA LEU A 47 -10.93 25.20 -28.97
C LEU A 47 -11.30 25.34 -27.50
N LYS A 48 -12.49 25.86 -27.19
CA LYS A 48 -13.05 25.90 -25.84
C LYS A 48 -13.42 24.48 -25.38
N GLU A 49 -14.17 23.75 -26.20
CA GLU A 49 -14.66 22.43 -25.86
C GLU A 49 -13.55 21.37 -25.83
N GLY A 50 -12.64 21.37 -26.79
CA GLY A 50 -11.63 20.32 -26.90
C GLY A 50 -10.43 20.46 -25.97
N LEU A 51 -10.13 21.66 -25.47
CA LEU A 51 -8.89 21.91 -24.73
C LEU A 51 -9.14 22.39 -23.30
N LEU A 52 -10.20 23.18 -23.06
CA LEU A 52 -10.53 23.65 -21.71
C LEU A 52 -11.48 22.69 -20.99
N CYS A 53 -12.51 22.17 -21.66
CA CYS A 53 -13.38 21.20 -21.02
C CYS A 53 -12.62 19.90 -20.70
N ASP A 54 -11.97 19.29 -21.69
CA ASP A 54 -11.26 18.00 -21.53
C ASP A 54 -10.18 18.02 -20.44
N THR A 55 -9.51 19.16 -20.24
CA THR A 55 -8.48 19.29 -19.20
C THR A 55 -9.07 19.55 -17.81
N VAL A 56 -10.16 20.31 -17.69
CA VAL A 56 -10.82 20.58 -16.41
C VAL A 56 -11.59 19.35 -15.92
N THR A 57 -12.37 18.73 -16.80
CA THR A 57 -13.12 17.50 -16.48
C THR A 57 -12.15 16.34 -16.23
N GLY A 58 -11.17 16.16 -17.12
CA GLY A 58 -10.16 15.11 -16.98
C GLY A 58 -9.32 15.24 -15.70
N LEU A 59 -9.00 16.47 -15.27
CA LEU A 59 -8.30 16.68 -14.00
C LEU A 59 -9.19 16.32 -12.80
N ASN A 60 -10.46 16.72 -12.82
CA ASN A 60 -11.41 16.42 -11.75
C ASN A 60 -11.64 14.91 -11.61
N ASP A 61 -11.84 14.21 -12.73
CA ASP A 61 -12.08 12.76 -12.77
C ASP A 61 -10.86 11.99 -12.26
N VAL A 62 -9.66 12.36 -12.70
CA VAL A 62 -8.42 11.72 -12.24
C VAL A 62 -8.19 11.92 -10.74
N LEU A 63 -8.49 13.11 -10.20
CA LEU A 63 -8.40 13.37 -8.76
C LEU A 63 -9.40 12.53 -7.95
N ALA A 64 -10.63 12.35 -8.46
CA ALA A 64 -11.65 11.52 -7.83
C ALA A 64 -11.31 10.02 -7.90
N ASP A 65 -10.77 9.56 -9.03
CA ASP A 65 -10.29 8.19 -9.20
C ASP A 65 -9.14 7.86 -8.24
N PHE A 66 -8.21 8.79 -8.04
CA PHE A 66 -7.11 8.60 -7.09
C PHE A 66 -7.58 8.52 -5.64
N GLU A 67 -8.66 9.20 -5.27
CA GLU A 67 -9.24 9.13 -3.93
C GLU A 67 -9.86 7.75 -3.64
N SER A 68 -10.47 7.12 -4.65
CA SER A 68 -11.16 5.82 -4.51
C SER A 68 -10.27 4.60 -4.85
N ALA A 69 -9.07 4.83 -5.40
CA ALA A 69 -8.17 3.75 -5.82
C ALA A 69 -7.63 2.89 -4.67
N VAL A 70 -7.54 1.59 -4.92
CA VAL A 70 -7.05 0.58 -3.97
C VAL A 70 -5.97 -0.28 -4.62
N ILE A 71 -4.80 -0.36 -3.98
CA ILE A 71 -3.73 -1.27 -4.39
C ILE A 71 -4.02 -2.65 -3.80
N THR A 72 -4.25 -3.64 -4.66
CA THR A 72 -4.38 -5.05 -4.25
C THR A 72 -3.05 -5.77 -4.50
N ARG A 73 -2.39 -6.24 -3.44
CA ARG A 73 -1.12 -6.96 -3.55
C ARG A 73 -1.01 -8.05 -2.49
N THR A 74 -0.33 -9.14 -2.84
CA THR A 74 0.09 -10.17 -1.88
C THR A 74 1.43 -9.80 -1.27
N VAL A 75 1.47 -9.65 0.05
CA VAL A 75 2.70 -9.41 0.83
C VAL A 75 3.17 -10.75 1.41
N TYR A 76 4.47 -11.02 1.29
CA TYR A 76 5.08 -12.21 1.86
C TYR A 76 5.69 -11.84 3.21
N VAL A 77 5.21 -12.49 4.27
CA VAL A 77 5.74 -12.33 5.63
C VAL A 77 6.51 -13.60 5.97
N SER A 78 7.82 -13.45 6.18
CA SER A 78 8.71 -14.51 6.65
C SER A 78 8.99 -14.27 8.13
N ASP A 79 8.53 -15.18 8.98
CA ASP A 79 8.70 -15.09 10.44
C ASP A 79 9.07 -16.46 11.04
N THR A 80 9.47 -16.47 12.30
CA THR A 80 9.80 -17.69 13.05
C THR A 80 8.96 -17.76 14.31
N ILE A 81 8.21 -18.86 14.48
CA ILE A 81 7.37 -19.07 15.66
C ILE A 81 8.10 -20.02 16.62
N PRO A 82 8.25 -19.65 17.92
CA PRO A 82 8.78 -20.55 18.92
C PRO A 82 7.76 -21.62 19.27
N VAL A 83 8.17 -22.87 19.17
CA VAL A 83 7.40 -24.05 19.55
C VAL A 83 8.06 -24.62 20.80
N VAL A 84 7.39 -24.45 21.94
CA VAL A 84 7.81 -24.98 23.24
C VAL A 84 6.78 -25.99 23.71
N PHE A 85 7.20 -27.23 23.86
CA PHE A 85 6.36 -28.29 24.42
C PHE A 85 7.20 -29.33 25.16
N ASP A 86 6.57 -29.99 26.09
CA ASP A 86 7.15 -31.07 26.86
C ASP A 86 6.81 -32.42 26.21
N LEU A 87 7.84 -33.19 25.85
CA LEU A 87 7.69 -34.54 25.31
C LEU A 87 7.81 -35.57 26.45
N PRO A 88 6.70 -36.20 26.89
CA PRO A 88 6.78 -37.31 27.83
C PRO A 88 7.35 -38.54 27.11
N LEU A 89 8.46 -39.04 27.61
CA LEU A 89 9.07 -40.29 27.17
C LEU A 89 8.79 -41.37 28.20
N GLU A 90 7.96 -42.32 27.84
CA GLU A 90 7.69 -43.53 28.62
C GLU A 90 8.04 -44.76 27.78
N GLN A 91 9.23 -45.32 28.00
CA GLN A 91 9.70 -46.47 27.22
C GLN A 91 10.56 -47.43 28.05
N THR A 92 10.38 -48.72 27.79
CA THR A 92 11.24 -49.76 28.36
C THR A 92 12.42 -49.97 27.42
N THR A 93 13.64 -49.75 27.89
CA THR A 93 14.87 -49.89 27.11
C THR A 93 15.91 -50.67 27.88
N VAL A 94 16.82 -51.34 27.17
CA VAL A 94 17.93 -52.08 27.77
C VAL A 94 19.17 -51.20 27.71
N THR A 95 19.59 -50.68 28.85
CA THR A 95 20.79 -49.83 28.95
C THR A 95 21.97 -50.61 29.52
N GLN A 96 23.16 -50.33 29.01
CA GLN A 96 24.40 -50.89 29.55
C GLN A 96 24.85 -50.09 30.77
N LEU A 97 25.23 -50.78 31.86
CA LEU A 97 25.81 -50.13 33.03
C LEU A 97 27.12 -49.41 32.68
N ALA A 98 27.15 -48.10 32.90
CA ALA A 98 28.32 -47.26 32.68
C ALA A 98 29.41 -47.41 33.78
N GLY A 99 29.03 -47.95 34.94
CA GLY A 99 29.92 -48.12 36.09
C GLY A 99 29.40 -49.19 37.05
N PRO A 100 30.23 -49.58 38.05
CA PRO A 100 29.83 -50.57 39.04
C PRO A 100 28.68 -50.06 39.91
N VAL A 101 27.63 -50.87 40.08
CA VAL A 101 26.46 -50.54 40.91
C VAL A 101 26.39 -51.48 42.11
N PRO A 102 26.59 -50.99 43.34
CA PRO A 102 26.48 -51.82 44.54
C PRO A 102 25.01 -52.13 44.87
N LEU A 103 24.72 -53.39 45.13
CA LEU A 103 23.44 -53.91 45.58
C LEU A 103 23.60 -54.53 46.97
N ASN A 104 22.83 -54.07 47.94
CA ASN A 104 22.76 -54.69 49.26
C ASN A 104 21.33 -55.20 49.51
N ARG A 105 21.15 -56.52 49.60
CA ARG A 105 19.83 -57.14 49.73
C ARG A 105 19.83 -58.26 50.78
N PRO A 106 18.74 -58.40 51.57
CA PRO A 106 18.59 -59.55 52.44
C PRO A 106 18.40 -60.82 51.59
N ALA A 107 19.11 -61.88 51.95
CA ALA A 107 19.05 -63.18 51.30
C ALA A 107 18.88 -64.29 52.35
N ASN A 108 18.22 -65.37 51.93
CA ASN A 108 18.07 -66.57 52.74
C ASN A 108 18.94 -67.66 52.14
N PHE A 109 19.97 -68.07 52.88
CA PHE A 109 20.91 -69.10 52.46
C PHE A 109 20.45 -70.44 53.01
N VAL A 110 20.26 -71.42 52.14
CA VAL A 110 19.95 -72.80 52.51
C VAL A 110 21.23 -73.62 52.42
N LEU A 111 21.69 -74.17 53.54
CA LEU A 111 22.91 -74.97 53.56
C LEU A 111 22.62 -76.40 53.07
N PRO A 112 23.40 -76.95 52.14
CA PRO A 112 23.23 -78.33 51.69
C PRO A 112 23.49 -79.33 52.84
N ALA A 113 22.94 -80.54 52.73
CA ALA A 113 23.02 -81.63 53.73
C ALA A 113 22.30 -81.38 55.08
N GLY A 114 21.24 -80.58 55.09
CA GLY A 114 20.36 -80.41 56.27
C GLY A 114 20.85 -79.37 57.29
N GLY A 115 21.83 -78.54 56.94
CA GLY A 115 22.45 -77.52 57.81
C GLY A 115 21.60 -76.28 58.14
N GLY A 116 20.28 -76.31 57.92
CA GLY A 116 19.36 -75.22 58.25
C GLY A 116 19.33 -74.04 57.26
N ARG A 117 18.70 -72.94 57.68
CA ARG A 117 18.48 -71.71 56.89
C ARG A 117 19.04 -70.50 57.63
N ILE A 118 19.88 -69.69 56.98
CA ILE A 118 20.45 -68.47 57.54
C ILE A 118 19.87 -67.27 56.79
N ASN A 119 19.31 -66.31 57.53
CA ASN A 119 18.95 -65.01 56.97
C ASN A 119 20.14 -64.06 57.15
N GLY A 120 20.66 -63.53 56.05
CA GLY A 120 21.79 -62.58 56.06
C GLY A 120 21.63 -61.51 54.99
N SER A 121 22.58 -60.59 54.90
CA SER A 121 22.65 -59.58 53.83
C SER A 121 23.75 -59.94 52.84
N VAL A 122 23.45 -59.91 51.54
CA VAL A 122 24.44 -60.01 50.47
C VAL A 122 24.73 -58.62 49.95
N SER A 123 26.01 -58.27 49.87
CA SER A 123 26.51 -57.13 49.10
C SER A 123 27.09 -57.64 47.79
N LEU A 124 26.51 -57.25 46.66
CA LEU A 124 26.93 -57.63 45.31
C LEU A 124 27.18 -56.36 44.48
N GLU A 125 28.28 -56.30 43.75
CA GLU A 125 28.50 -55.22 42.79
C GLU A 125 28.18 -55.71 41.38
N LEU A 126 27.25 -55.04 40.70
CA LEU A 126 27.00 -55.30 39.28
C LEU A 126 28.14 -54.69 38.47
N PRO A 127 28.86 -55.48 37.65
CA PRO A 127 29.98 -54.98 36.88
C PRO A 127 29.51 -54.04 35.75
N PRO A 128 30.36 -53.09 35.32
CA PRO A 128 30.09 -52.30 34.12
C PRO A 128 29.94 -53.24 32.91
N GLY A 129 29.14 -52.82 31.93
CA GLY A 129 28.89 -53.63 30.74
C GLY A 129 27.68 -54.56 30.81
N LEU A 130 27.04 -54.72 31.99
CA LEU A 130 25.80 -55.49 32.13
C LEU A 130 24.62 -54.75 31.50
N ASN A 131 23.86 -55.47 30.68
CA ASN A 131 22.63 -54.97 30.05
C ASN A 131 21.47 -55.09 31.02
N LEU A 132 20.95 -53.95 31.50
CA LEU A 132 19.81 -53.89 32.39
C LEU A 132 18.58 -53.33 31.66
N PRO A 133 17.46 -54.05 31.66
CA PRO A 133 16.17 -53.48 31.25
C PRO A 133 15.73 -52.47 32.30
N ILE A 134 15.49 -51.23 31.86
CA ILE A 134 14.97 -50.16 32.68
C ILE A 134 13.68 -49.63 32.07
N HIS A 135 12.80 -49.11 32.92
CA HIS A 135 11.64 -48.34 32.51
C HIS A 135 11.99 -46.86 32.63
N LEU A 136 12.11 -46.18 31.49
CA LEU A 136 12.42 -44.76 31.43
C LEU A 136 11.11 -43.96 31.42
N ASN A 137 10.94 -43.09 32.42
CA ASN A 137 9.86 -42.12 32.50
C ASN A 137 10.50 -40.73 32.72
N LEU A 138 10.60 -39.95 31.65
CA LEU A 138 11.23 -38.63 31.64
C LEU A 138 10.41 -37.65 30.79
N VAL A 139 10.29 -36.41 31.24
CA VAL A 139 9.73 -35.31 30.44
C VAL A 139 10.88 -34.51 29.83
N VAL A 140 10.97 -34.49 28.51
CA VAL A 140 12.01 -33.77 27.77
C VAL A 140 11.44 -32.45 27.24
N PRO A 141 11.94 -31.29 27.68
CA PRO A 141 11.50 -30.01 27.13
C PRO A 141 12.08 -29.83 25.72
N VAL A 142 11.22 -29.58 24.75
CA VAL A 142 11.59 -29.25 23.38
C VAL A 142 11.32 -27.77 23.16
N SER A 143 12.37 -27.04 22.73
CA SER A 143 12.27 -25.63 22.34
C SER A 143 12.90 -25.47 20.96
N GLN A 144 12.08 -25.32 19.94
CA GLN A 144 12.51 -25.17 18.55
C GLN A 144 11.78 -24.02 17.87
N THR A 145 12.43 -23.35 16.93
CA THR A 145 11.82 -22.30 16.10
C THR A 145 11.47 -22.86 14.73
N VAL A 146 10.21 -22.72 14.32
CA VAL A 146 9.75 -23.17 13.00
C VAL A 146 9.58 -21.95 12.08
N PRO A 147 10.19 -21.93 10.88
CA PRO A 147 9.99 -20.85 9.92
C PRO A 147 8.61 -20.95 9.29
N VAL A 148 7.93 -19.81 9.18
CA VAL A 148 6.64 -19.66 8.51
C VAL A 148 6.74 -18.60 7.42
N ASN A 149 6.23 -18.93 6.25
CA ASN A 149 6.10 -18.01 5.11
C ASN A 149 4.63 -17.84 4.79
N LEU A 150 4.06 -16.68 5.13
CA LEU A 150 2.66 -16.37 4.91
C LEU A 150 2.52 -15.45 3.71
N ALA A 151 1.64 -15.82 2.78
CA ALA A 151 1.23 -14.96 1.67
C ALA A 151 -0.07 -14.28 2.05
N VAL A 152 0.00 -13.02 2.48
CA VAL A 152 -1.15 -12.26 2.98
C VAL A 152 -1.65 -11.34 1.86
N PRO A 153 -2.86 -11.53 1.33
CA PRO A 153 -3.46 -10.57 0.41
C PRO A 153 -3.86 -9.32 1.20
N VAL A 154 -3.38 -8.16 0.77
CA VAL A 154 -3.75 -6.87 1.36
C VAL A 154 -4.38 -5.97 0.31
N ALA A 155 -5.38 -5.22 0.73
CA ALA A 155 -5.98 -4.12 -0.01
C ALA A 155 -5.57 -2.82 0.69
N ILE A 156 -4.84 -1.96 -0.01
CA ILE A 156 -4.28 -0.72 0.52
C ILE A 156 -4.98 0.45 -0.19
N PRO A 157 -5.96 1.11 0.46
CA PRO A 157 -6.61 2.30 -0.11
C PRO A 157 -5.61 3.46 -0.20
N LEU A 158 -5.49 4.11 -1.36
CA LEU A 158 -4.49 5.18 -1.55
C LEU A 158 -4.67 6.35 -0.58
N LYS A 159 -5.91 6.71 -0.27
CA LYS A 159 -6.26 7.77 0.69
C LYS A 159 -5.65 7.58 2.09
N GLU A 160 -5.38 6.32 2.48
CA GLU A 160 -4.84 5.97 3.80
C GLU A 160 -3.31 5.87 3.81
N THR A 161 -2.68 6.07 2.65
CA THR A 161 -1.22 6.00 2.49
C THR A 161 -0.58 7.39 2.53
N GLU A 162 0.75 7.44 2.61
CA GLU A 162 1.52 8.69 2.48
C GLU A 162 1.30 9.36 1.11
N LEU A 163 0.99 8.59 0.05
CA LEU A 163 0.59 9.12 -1.25
C LEU A 163 -0.75 9.85 -1.17
N GLY A 164 -1.68 9.40 -0.32
CA GLY A 164 -2.96 10.07 -0.08
C GLY A 164 -2.76 11.51 0.42
N LYS A 165 -1.78 11.76 1.29
CA LYS A 165 -1.46 13.13 1.76
C LYS A 165 -1.02 14.04 0.62
N VAL A 166 -0.24 13.52 -0.32
CA VAL A 166 0.20 14.27 -1.51
C VAL A 166 -0.99 14.57 -2.43
N ILE A 167 -1.91 13.60 -2.59
CA ILE A 167 -3.14 13.78 -3.37
C ILE A 167 -4.04 14.85 -2.74
N TYR A 168 -4.23 14.81 -1.41
CA TYR A 168 -4.97 15.85 -0.69
C TYR A 168 -4.31 17.23 -0.83
N GLY A 169 -2.98 17.30 -0.79
CA GLY A 169 -2.26 18.54 -1.05
C GLY A 169 -2.48 19.08 -2.47
N LEU A 170 -2.55 18.20 -3.48
CA LEU A 170 -2.92 18.60 -4.84
C LEU A 170 -4.36 19.09 -4.92
N GLN A 171 -5.30 18.38 -4.28
CA GLN A 171 -6.70 18.79 -4.22
C GLN A 171 -6.85 20.15 -3.56
N ASP A 172 -6.16 20.42 -2.45
CA ASP A 172 -6.23 21.70 -1.73
C ASP A 172 -5.66 22.87 -2.57
N LEU A 173 -4.62 22.62 -3.35
CA LEU A 173 -4.06 23.61 -4.29
C LEU A 173 -5.02 23.95 -5.44
N VAL A 174 -5.84 23.00 -5.85
CA VAL A 174 -6.77 23.13 -6.99
C VAL A 174 -8.19 23.50 -6.53
N ALA A 175 -8.54 23.27 -5.27
CA ALA A 175 -9.82 23.63 -4.65
C ALA A 175 -10.28 25.07 -4.91
N PRO A 176 -9.43 26.13 -4.82
CA PRO A 176 -9.88 27.50 -5.08
C PRO A 176 -10.24 27.77 -6.54
N LEU A 177 -9.88 26.88 -7.47
CA LEU A 177 -10.29 26.98 -8.87
C LEU A 177 -11.72 26.51 -9.10
N HIS A 178 -12.40 25.98 -8.07
CA HIS A 178 -13.80 25.51 -8.13
C HIS A 178 -14.10 24.84 -9.47
N LEU A 179 -13.40 23.74 -9.76
CA LEU A 179 -13.43 23.12 -11.10
C LEU A 179 -14.85 22.86 -11.59
N GLN A 180 -15.79 22.53 -10.70
CA GLN A 180 -17.21 22.38 -10.98
C GLN A 180 -17.91 23.68 -11.39
N GLU A 181 -17.61 24.81 -10.75
CA GLU A 181 -18.16 26.11 -11.14
C GLU A 181 -17.54 26.58 -12.47
N VAL A 182 -16.28 26.25 -12.71
CA VAL A 182 -15.59 26.53 -13.98
C VAL A 182 -16.17 25.68 -15.11
N GLU A 183 -16.48 24.42 -14.84
CA GLU A 183 -17.14 23.50 -15.77
C GLU A 183 -18.55 23.98 -16.13
N GLU A 184 -19.33 24.40 -15.12
CA GLU A 184 -20.67 25.00 -15.30
C GLU A 184 -20.61 26.33 -16.06
N PHE A 185 -19.65 27.20 -15.73
CA PHE A 185 -19.46 28.49 -16.41
C PHE A 185 -18.97 28.33 -17.86
N LEU A 186 -18.17 27.30 -18.13
CA LEU A 186 -17.70 26.98 -19.49
C LEU A 186 -18.75 26.21 -20.30
N GLY A 187 -19.85 25.76 -19.70
CA GLY A 187 -20.88 24.96 -20.36
C GLY A 187 -20.38 23.57 -20.78
N CYS A 188 -19.33 23.10 -20.12
CA CYS A 188 -18.75 21.79 -20.34
C CYS A 188 -19.67 20.75 -19.70
N ASN A 189 -20.71 20.30 -20.41
CA ASN A 189 -21.48 19.16 -19.94
C ASN A 189 -20.59 17.91 -20.07
N ALA A 190 -20.13 17.36 -18.95
CA ALA A 190 -19.69 15.97 -18.90
C ALA A 190 -20.83 15.05 -19.39
N PRO A 191 -20.53 14.00 -20.18
CA PRO A 191 -21.51 12.96 -20.54
C PRO A 191 -21.97 12.13 -19.33
#